data_AF-A0A922WTQ7-F1
#
_entry.id   AF-A0A922WTQ7-F1
#
_cell.length_a   1.000
_cell.length_b   1.000
_cell.length_c   1.000
_cell.angle_alpha   90.00
_cell.angle_beta   90.00
_cell.angle_gamma   90.00
#
_symmetry.space_group_name_H-M   'P 1'
#
loop_
_entity.id
_entity.type
_entity.pdbx_description
1 polymer ?
#
loop_
_entity_poly.entity_id
_entity_poly.type
_entity_poly.pdbx_seq_one_letter_code
_entity_poly.pdbx_strand_id
1 'polypeptide(L)'
;ASLIQAMYQGQGMDGFEIRQPSMNPVMVGPLKVQMITEYRGLNLVGRVLRIENTGKAAAVLNEQTIAPGNAVAVSVAKHELAEGEVTTAYIITPSGQIAASSVGGRP
;
A
#
# COMPACT_ATOMS: atom_id res chain seq x y z
N ALA A 1 -12.97 0.38 -14.04
CA ALA A 1 -12.44 1.08 -12.85
C ALA A 1 -10.95 0.76 -12.70
N SER A 2 -10.14 1.70 -12.22
CA SER A 2 -8.74 1.43 -11.86
C SER A 2 -8.65 0.82 -10.46
N LEU A 3 -7.58 0.08 -10.18
CA LEU A 3 -7.36 -0.53 -8.85
C LEU A 3 -7.35 0.52 -7.74
N ILE A 4 -6.74 1.68 -7.98
CA ILE A 4 -6.66 2.77 -6.99
C ILE A 4 -8.06 3.32 -6.64
N GLN A 5 -8.98 3.36 -7.60
CA GLN A 5 -10.35 3.81 -7.38
C GLN A 5 -11.14 2.79 -6.57
N ALA A 6 -11.01 1.49 -6.87
CA ALA A 6 -11.62 0.42 -6.09
C ALA A 6 -11.11 0.43 -4.63
N MET A 7 -9.81 0.63 -4.44
CA MET A 7 -9.19 0.77 -3.12
C MET A 7 -9.73 1.98 -2.35
N TYR A 8 -9.89 3.13 -3.02
CA TYR A 8 -10.45 4.33 -2.43
C TYR A 8 -11.90 4.12 -1.96
N GLN A 9 -12.70 3.42 -2.75
CA GLN A 9 -14.10 3.13 -2.43
C GLN A 9 -14.29 1.90 -1.51
N GLY A 10 -13.22 1.18 -1.19
CA GLY A 10 -13.30 -0.07 -0.41
C GLY A 10 -14.09 -1.17 -1.11
N GLN A 11 -14.13 -1.18 -2.44
CA GLN A 11 -14.94 -2.11 -3.23
C GLN A 11 -14.13 -3.27 -3.79
N GLY A 12 -14.78 -4.42 -3.93
CA GLY A 12 -14.31 -5.56 -4.71
C GLY A 12 -13.93 -5.17 -6.14
N MET A 13 -12.91 -5.82 -6.68
CA MET A 13 -12.52 -5.70 -8.09
C MET A 13 -12.30 -7.10 -8.67
N ASP A 14 -12.81 -7.34 -9.87
CA ASP A 14 -12.65 -8.64 -10.54
C ASP A 14 -11.16 -9.00 -10.71
N GLY A 15 -10.83 -10.26 -10.39
CA GLY A 15 -9.46 -10.75 -10.43
C GLY A 15 -8.58 -10.30 -9.26
N PHE A 16 -9.15 -9.64 -8.24
CA PHE A 16 -8.47 -9.29 -7.00
C PHE A 16 -9.12 -9.95 -5.77
N GLU A 17 -8.31 -10.61 -4.97
CA GLU A 17 -8.68 -11.07 -3.64
C GLU A 17 -8.46 -9.93 -2.62
N ILE A 18 -9.48 -9.61 -1.81
CA ILE A 18 -9.36 -8.63 -0.72
C ILE A 18 -9.02 -9.36 0.58
N ARG A 19 -7.98 -8.87 1.26
CA ARG A 19 -7.57 -9.33 2.58
C ARG A 19 -7.45 -8.19 3.57
N GLN A 20 -7.78 -8.50 4.82
CA GLN A 20 -7.47 -7.65 5.97
C GLN A 20 -6.24 -8.23 6.67
N PRO A 21 -5.07 -7.58 6.54
CA PRO A 21 -3.86 -8.07 7.17
C PRO A 21 -3.91 -7.85 8.68
N SER A 22 -3.47 -8.84 9.44
CA SER A 22 -3.32 -8.78 10.90
C SER A 22 -1.95 -8.23 11.33
N MET A 23 -1.30 -7.44 10.46
CA MET A 23 0.04 -6.92 10.73
C MET A 23 0.00 -5.87 11.82
N ASN A 24 0.97 -5.94 12.74
CA ASN A 24 1.20 -4.89 13.72
C ASN A 24 1.58 -3.58 13.00
N PRO A 25 1.16 -2.42 13.54
CA PRO A 25 1.64 -1.13 13.05
C PRO A 25 3.16 -1.04 13.12
N VAL A 26 3.76 -0.39 12.13
CA VAL A 26 5.20 -0.12 12.03
C VAL A 26 5.44 1.37 12.25
N MET A 27 6.46 1.70 13.03
CA MET A 27 6.89 3.08 13.25
C MET A 27 7.94 3.48 12.21
N VAL A 28 7.72 4.59 11.52
CA VAL A 28 8.66 5.23 10.59
C VAL A 28 8.89 6.66 11.06
N GLY A 29 9.94 6.85 11.87
CA GLY A 29 10.12 8.10 12.60
C GLY A 29 8.89 8.41 13.48
N PRO A 30 8.23 9.58 13.36
CA PRO A 30 7.04 9.93 14.13
C PRO A 30 5.73 9.33 13.57
N LEU A 31 5.79 8.63 12.43
CA LEU A 31 4.62 8.11 11.75
C LEU A 31 4.34 6.67 12.17
N LYS A 32 3.10 6.42 12.59
CA LYS A 32 2.58 5.07 12.81
C LYS A 32 1.86 4.63 11.53
N VAL A 33 2.41 3.62 10.88
CA VAL A 33 1.92 3.10 9.59
C VAL A 33 1.32 1.71 9.82
N GLN A 34 0.06 1.54 9.46
CA GLN A 34 -0.66 0.28 9.60
C GLN A 34 -1.31 -0.12 8.28
N MET A 35 -1.07 -1.34 7.82
CA MET A 35 -1.82 -1.87 6.69
C MET A 35 -3.21 -2.29 7.14
N ILE A 36 -4.24 -1.80 6.45
CA ILE A 36 -5.64 -2.06 6.80
C ILE A 36 -6.36 -2.91 5.75
N THR A 37 -5.89 -2.88 4.50
CA THR A 37 -6.46 -3.70 3.42
C THR A 37 -5.41 -4.01 2.38
N GLU A 38 -5.44 -5.23 1.84
CA GLU A 38 -4.61 -5.67 0.73
C GLU A 38 -5.49 -6.26 -0.38
N TYR A 39 -5.24 -5.85 -1.61
CA TYR A 39 -5.86 -6.33 -2.84
C TYR A 39 -4.81 -7.14 -3.60
N ARG A 40 -5.02 -8.43 -3.79
CA ARG A 40 -4.06 -9.30 -4.50
C ARG A 40 -4.62 -9.76 -5.83
N GLY A 41 -4.00 -9.29 -6.90
CA GLY A 41 -4.25 -9.76 -8.26
C GLY A 41 -3.08 -10.55 -8.83
N LEU A 42 -3.23 -10.98 -10.07
CA LEU A 42 -2.24 -11.83 -10.76
C LEU A 42 -0.89 -11.16 -11.01
N ASN A 43 -0.92 -9.84 -11.32
CA ASN A 43 0.25 -9.04 -11.69
C ASN A 43 0.51 -7.85 -10.75
N LEU A 44 -0.47 -7.51 -9.90
CA LEU A 44 -0.43 -6.33 -9.05
C LEU A 44 -0.93 -6.66 -7.64
N VAL A 45 -0.35 -5.98 -6.67
CA VAL A 45 -0.82 -5.97 -5.28
C VAL A 45 -1.09 -4.52 -4.90
N GLY A 46 -2.34 -4.23 -4.53
CA GLY A 46 -2.77 -2.97 -3.95
C GLY A 46 -2.73 -3.05 -2.42
N ARG A 47 -2.19 -2.04 -1.74
CA ARG A 47 -2.16 -1.95 -0.28
C ARG A 47 -2.73 -0.62 0.16
N VAL A 48 -3.63 -0.68 1.13
CA VAL A 48 -4.22 0.47 1.79
C VAL A 48 -3.57 0.59 3.16
N LEU A 49 -2.91 1.71 3.41
CA LEU A 49 -2.23 2.01 4.65
C LEU A 49 -2.94 3.15 5.37
N ARG A 50 -3.19 2.97 6.66
CA ARG A 50 -3.53 4.04 7.59
C ARG A 50 -2.24 4.60 8.18
N ILE A 51 -2.07 5.91 8.08
CA ILE A 51 -0.89 6.61 8.58
C ILE A 51 -1.33 7.65 9.59
N GLU A 52 -0.76 7.61 10.78
CA GLU A 52 -1.03 8.54 11.87
C GLU A 52 0.26 9.23 12.28
N ASN A 53 0.23 10.57 12.37
CA ASN A 53 1.35 11.30 12.96
C ASN A 53 1.23 11.28 14.49
N THR A 54 2.11 10.51 15.13
CA THR A 54 2.17 10.38 16.59
C THR A 54 3.19 11.33 17.21
N GLY A 55 3.88 12.13 16.40
CA GLY A 55 4.81 13.15 16.86
C GLY A 55 4.12 14.47 17.19
N LYS A 56 4.87 15.37 17.83
CA LYS A 56 4.41 16.71 18.25
C LYS A 56 4.59 17.80 17.19
N ALA A 57 5.11 17.44 16.02
CA ALA A 57 5.39 18.37 14.92
C ALA A 57 4.68 17.89 13.66
N ALA A 58 4.38 18.82 12.76
CA ALA A 58 3.84 18.48 11.45
C ALA A 58 4.80 17.56 10.70
N ALA A 59 4.26 16.49 10.10
CA ALA A 59 5.03 15.52 9.34
C ALA A 59 4.63 15.58 7.87
N VAL A 60 5.63 15.71 7.00
CA VAL A 60 5.43 15.66 5.54
C VAL A 60 5.55 14.22 5.06
N LEU A 61 4.51 13.76 4.39
CA LEU A 61 4.39 12.45 3.79
C LEU A 61 4.98 12.48 2.37
N ASN A 62 6.22 12.01 2.27
CA ASN A 62 6.89 11.79 0.99
C ASN A 62 6.58 10.37 0.49
N GLU A 63 6.32 10.25 -0.81
CA GLU A 63 6.03 8.98 -1.47
C GLU A 63 7.16 7.96 -1.26
N GLN A 64 8.41 8.42 -1.29
CA GLN A 64 9.61 7.60 -1.05
C GLN A 64 9.70 7.04 0.37
N THR A 65 9.05 7.69 1.35
CA THR A 65 9.06 7.25 2.76
C THR A 65 8.01 6.18 3.02
N ILE A 66 6.92 6.21 2.25
CA ILE A 66 5.72 5.40 2.50
C ILE A 66 5.66 4.19 1.56
N ALA A 67 6.20 4.34 0.36
CA ALA A 67 6.17 3.31 -0.66
C ALA A 67 7.53 2.61 -0.82
N PRO A 68 7.52 1.29 -1.05
CA PRO A 68 8.74 0.59 -1.41
C PRO A 68 9.24 1.05 -2.79
N GLY A 69 10.54 0.94 -3.04
CA GLY A 69 11.17 1.43 -4.28
C GLY A 69 10.67 0.76 -5.58
N ASN A 70 9.91 -0.33 -5.48
CA ASN A 70 9.27 -1.00 -6.61
C ASN A 70 7.77 -0.65 -6.77
N ALA A 71 7.26 0.36 -6.05
CA ALA A 71 5.90 0.82 -6.23
C ALA A 71 5.72 1.40 -7.64
N VAL A 72 4.65 0.97 -8.32
CA VAL A 72 4.26 1.45 -9.65
C VAL A 72 3.35 2.68 -9.52
N ALA A 73 2.58 2.77 -8.44
CA ALA A 73 1.77 3.93 -8.14
C ALA A 73 1.64 4.13 -6.62
N VAL A 74 1.62 5.40 -6.22
CA VAL A 74 1.40 5.85 -4.85
C VAL A 74 0.39 6.98 -4.89
N SER A 75 -0.56 6.98 -3.97
CA SER A 75 -1.47 8.11 -3.77
C SER A 75 -1.71 8.29 -2.28
N VAL A 76 -1.73 9.53 -1.83
CA VAL A 76 -1.95 9.88 -0.43
C VAL A 76 -3.04 10.94 -0.37
N ALA A 77 -4.03 10.75 0.50
CA ALA A 77 -5.14 11.71 0.60
C ALA A 77 -4.70 13.07 1.19
N LYS A 78 -3.63 13.09 1.99
CA LYS A 78 -3.05 14.31 2.57
C LYS A 78 -1.54 14.18 2.69
N HIS A 79 -0.78 15.15 2.18
CA HIS A 79 0.68 15.12 2.19
C HIS A 79 1.31 15.72 3.45
N GLU A 80 0.56 16.47 4.26
CA GLU A 80 1.04 17.05 5.49
C GLU A 80 0.09 16.69 6.64
N LEU A 81 0.64 16.06 7.68
CA LEU A 81 -0.12 15.64 8.85
C LEU A 81 0.25 16.49 10.05
N ALA A 82 -0.73 17.18 10.62
CA ALA A 82 -0.57 17.79 11.94
C ALA A 82 -0.40 16.72 13.03
N GLU A 83 -0.06 17.13 14.25
CA GLU A 83 -0.01 16.24 15.41
C GLU A 83 -1.34 15.50 15.59
N GLY A 84 -1.28 14.18 15.73
CA GLY A 84 -2.45 13.31 15.89
C GLY A 84 -3.27 13.08 14.62
N GLU A 85 -2.90 13.71 13.50
CA GLU A 85 -3.67 13.59 12.27
C GLU A 85 -3.45 12.24 11.58
N VAL A 86 -4.51 11.75 10.95
CA VAL A 86 -4.57 10.46 10.26
C VAL A 86 -4.89 10.67 8.80
N THR A 87 -4.17 9.99 7.92
CA THR A 87 -4.51 9.90 6.50
C THR A 87 -4.43 8.46 6.01
N THR A 88 -4.87 8.27 4.76
CA THR A 88 -4.79 6.99 4.06
C THR A 88 -3.88 7.13 2.85
N ALA A 89 -3.01 6.13 2.66
CA ALA A 89 -2.19 5.98 1.49
C ALA A 89 -2.55 4.70 0.73
N TYR A 90 -2.52 4.77 -0.59
CA TYR A 90 -2.81 3.70 -1.52
C TYR A 90 -1.55 3.43 -2.33
N ILE A 91 -1.06 2.19 -2.26
CA ILE A 91 0.17 1.78 -2.92
C ILE A 91 -0.14 0.62 -3.84
N ILE A 92 0.37 0.66 -5.07
CA ILE A 92 0.32 -0.45 -6.01
C ILE A 92 1.75 -0.90 -6.29
N THR A 93 2.02 -2.17 -6.04
CA THR A 93 3.28 -2.83 -6.38
C THR A 93 3.04 -3.96 -7.38
N PRO A 94 4.03 -4.33 -8.21
CA PRO A 94 3.96 -5.58 -8.96
C PRO A 94 3.77 -6.73 -7.98
N SER A 95 2.86 -7.65 -8.28
CA SER A 95 2.80 -8.91 -7.54
C SER A 95 4.10 -9.65 -7.83
N GLY A 96 4.82 -10.03 -6.78
CA GLY A 96 6.07 -10.79 -6.89
C GLY A 96 5.88 -12.23 -7.37
N GLN A 97 5.07 -12.46 -8.40
CA GLN A 97 5.18 -13.66 -9.19
C GLN A 97 6.54 -13.58 -9.89
N ILE A 98 7.54 -14.16 -9.22
CA ILE A 98 8.47 -15.04 -9.91
C ILE A 98 7.55 -16.05 -10.62
N ALA A 99 7.10 -15.70 -11.82
CA ALA A 99 6.56 -16.68 -12.73
C ALA A 99 7.62 -17.76 -12.82
N ALA A 100 7.19 -18.99 -12.60
CA ALA A 100 7.95 -20.21 -12.81
C ALA A 100 8.78 -20.11 -14.10
N SER A 101 10.02 -19.64 -13.96
CA SER A 101 11.05 -19.64 -15.00
C SER A 101 12.05 -20.74 -14.69
N SER A 102 11.51 -21.88 -14.24
CA SER A 102 12.20 -23.15 -14.11
C SER A 102 11.42 -24.26 -14.80
N VAL A 103 10.61 -23.92 -15.82
CA VAL A 103 10.05 -24.91 -16.74
C VAL A 103 10.23 -24.43 -18.17
N GLY A 104 11.25 -24.98 -18.82
CA GLY A 104 11.48 -24.93 -20.27
C GLY A 104 12.98 -24.97 -20.54
N GLY A 105 13.58 -26.00 -21.13
CA GLY A 105 13.17 -27.29 -21.69
C GLY A 105 14.49 -28.02 -22.00
N ARG A 106 14.55 -29.35 -21.80
CA ARG A 106 14.62 -30.42 -22.84
C ARG A 106 15.83 -30.33 -23.79
N PRO A 107 16.40 -31.44 -24.28
CA PRO A 107 15.78 -32.74 -24.62
C PRO A 107 15.77 -33.79 -23.50
#